data_AF-B0Y8Y6-F1
#
_entry.id   AF-B0Y8Y6-F1
#
_cell.length_a   1.000
_cell.length_b   1.000
_cell.length_c   1.000
_cell.angle_alpha   90.00
_cell.angle_beta   90.00
_cell.angle_gamma   90.00
#
_symmetry.space_group_name_H-M   'P 1'
#
loop_
_entity.id
_entity.type
_entity.pdbx_description
1 polymer ?
#
loop_
_entity_poly.entity_id
_entity_poly.type
_entity_poly.pdbx_seq_one_letter_code
_entity_poly.pdbx_strand_id
1 'polypeptide(L)'
;MSGLKNSGKKAVDAILNPQKIDVAFQKFTRPTVAAGKTTFPTSQRDLKNIGFHFDLADHTRQVPDTRPNAKPGATRTANVFHWQAAAEAESKSIKDWIRKNGSHAVIQTLEVPVDATKEEFEDILKTAAKKL
;
A
#
# COMPACT_ATOMS: atom_id res chain seq x y z
N MET A 1 4.08 -19.29 2.79
CA MET A 1 4.28 -17.84 2.94
C MET A 1 5.18 -17.22 1.87
N SER A 2 6.26 -17.88 1.39
CA SER A 2 7.18 -17.27 0.39
C SER A 2 6.49 -16.76 -0.89
N GLY A 3 5.44 -17.44 -1.36
CA GLY A 3 4.69 -17.03 -2.55
C GLY A 3 3.98 -15.67 -2.42
N LEU A 4 3.36 -15.39 -1.27
CA LEU A 4 2.68 -14.10 -1.05
C LEU A 4 3.69 -12.97 -0.94
N LYS A 5 4.78 -13.19 -0.18
CA LYS A 5 5.92 -12.25 -0.09
C LYS A 5 6.48 -11.90 -1.47
N ASN A 6 6.71 -12.90 -2.32
CA ASN A 6 7.22 -12.67 -3.68
C ASN A 6 6.21 -11.90 -4.53
N SER A 7 4.91 -12.20 -4.41
CA SER A 7 3.87 -11.42 -5.08
C SER A 7 3.83 -9.98 -4.59
N GLY A 8 3.95 -9.74 -3.27
CA GLY A 8 3.96 -8.40 -2.70
C GLY A 8 5.19 -7.58 -3.11
N LYS A 9 6.37 -8.20 -3.22
CA LYS A 9 7.55 -7.54 -3.80
C LYS A 9 7.32 -7.12 -5.24
N LYS A 10 6.83 -8.02 -6.10
CA LYS A 10 6.50 -7.69 -7.50
C LYS A 10 5.45 -6.60 -7.62
N ALA A 11 4.47 -6.60 -6.72
CA ALA A 11 3.46 -5.56 -6.65
C ALA A 11 4.07 -4.19 -6.33
N VAL A 12 4.95 -4.12 -5.33
CA VAL A 12 5.68 -2.89 -5.01
C VAL A 12 6.56 -2.44 -6.16
N ASP A 13 7.30 -3.35 -6.81
CA ASP A 13 8.11 -3.01 -7.99
C ASP A 13 7.24 -2.43 -9.13
N ALA A 14 6.03 -2.97 -9.32
CA ALA A 14 5.09 -2.46 -10.32
C ALA A 14 4.51 -1.08 -9.94
N ILE A 15 4.28 -0.81 -8.65
CA ILE A 15 3.81 0.49 -8.15
C ILE A 15 4.92 1.55 -8.31
N LEU A 16 6.15 1.18 -7.97
CA LEU A 16 7.32 2.05 -7.99
C LEU A 16 7.97 2.20 -9.37
N ASN A 17 7.39 1.59 -10.41
CA ASN A 17 7.83 1.80 -11.78
C ASN A 17 7.78 3.31 -12.12
N PRO A 18 8.78 3.86 -12.85
CA PRO A 18 8.81 5.26 -13.28
C PRO A 18 7.51 5.77 -13.95
N GLN A 19 6.76 4.90 -14.62
CA GLN A 19 5.50 5.24 -15.28
C GLN A 19 4.32 5.44 -14.32
N LYS A 20 4.42 4.96 -13.07
CA LYS A 20 3.31 4.92 -12.11
C LYS A 20 3.61 5.60 -10.78
N ILE A 21 4.88 5.72 -10.42
CA ILE A 21 5.28 6.19 -9.09
C ILE A 21 4.72 7.56 -8.74
N ASP A 22 4.66 8.51 -9.68
CA ASP A 22 4.10 9.85 -9.42
C ASP A 22 2.61 9.80 -9.06
N VAL A 23 1.84 9.02 -9.82
CA VAL A 23 0.39 8.85 -9.61
C VAL A 23 0.13 8.09 -8.31
N ALA A 24 0.90 7.04 -8.04
CA ALA A 24 0.79 6.29 -6.80
C ALA A 24 1.12 7.19 -5.61
N PHE A 25 2.26 7.86 -5.62
CA PHE A 25 2.69 8.77 -4.57
C PHE A 25 1.64 9.84 -4.24
N GLN A 26 1.09 10.50 -5.27
CA GLN A 26 0.04 11.50 -5.08
C GLN A 26 -1.23 10.89 -4.44
N LYS A 27 -1.62 9.70 -4.87
CA LYS A 27 -2.81 9.02 -4.33
C LYS A 27 -2.68 8.60 -2.88
N PHE A 28 -1.49 8.17 -2.44
CA PHE A 28 -1.27 7.75 -1.06
C PHE A 28 -1.05 8.93 -0.09
N THR A 29 -0.46 10.04 -0.54
CA THR A 29 -0.26 11.24 0.29
C THR A 29 -1.49 12.15 0.32
N ARG A 30 -2.25 12.21 -0.78
CA ARG A 30 -3.46 13.04 -0.94
C ARG A 30 -4.61 12.24 -1.55
N PRO A 31 -5.13 11.23 -0.83
CA PRO A 31 -6.23 10.43 -1.32
C PRO A 31 -7.48 11.29 -1.48
N THR A 32 -8.15 11.17 -2.63
CA THR A 32 -9.41 11.86 -2.93
C THR A 32 -10.62 10.93 -2.87
N VAL A 33 -10.39 9.64 -2.62
CA VAL A 33 -11.45 8.63 -2.50
C VAL A 33 -12.06 8.67 -1.10
N ALA A 34 -13.31 8.23 -0.98
CA ALA A 34 -13.94 8.06 0.33
C ALA A 34 -13.28 6.90 1.12
N ALA A 35 -13.44 6.91 2.43
CA ALA A 35 -13.04 5.80 3.29
C ALA A 35 -13.68 4.46 2.84
N GLY A 36 -12.91 3.38 2.98
CA GLY A 36 -13.27 2.03 2.52
C GLY A 36 -13.26 1.86 1.01
N LYS A 37 -12.74 2.82 0.24
CA LYS A 37 -12.62 2.72 -1.22
C LYS A 37 -11.17 2.57 -1.66
N THR A 38 -11.00 1.85 -2.77
CA THR A 38 -9.71 1.63 -3.40
C THR A 38 -9.08 2.92 -3.89
N THR A 39 -7.93 3.25 -3.29
CA THR A 39 -7.08 4.38 -3.66
C THR A 39 -6.22 4.02 -4.88
N PHE A 40 -5.61 2.84 -4.86
CA PHE A 40 -4.72 2.34 -5.90
C PHE A 40 -4.65 0.80 -5.90
N PRO A 41 -4.37 0.14 -7.04
CA PRO A 41 -4.66 0.64 -8.38
C PRO A 41 -6.19 0.64 -8.62
N THR A 42 -6.67 1.46 -9.56
CA THR A 42 -8.11 1.51 -9.90
C THR A 42 -8.43 0.84 -11.24
N SER A 43 -7.42 0.50 -12.04
CA SER A 43 -7.64 -0.13 -13.34
C SER A 43 -7.74 -1.65 -13.22
N GLN A 44 -8.67 -2.26 -13.96
CA GLN A 44 -8.83 -3.72 -14.01
C GLN A 44 -7.56 -4.45 -14.46
N ARG A 45 -6.80 -3.86 -15.40
CA ARG A 45 -5.51 -4.41 -15.84
C ARG A 45 -4.51 -4.46 -14.68
N ASP A 46 -4.43 -3.40 -13.90
CA ASP A 46 -3.49 -3.34 -12.79
C ASP A 46 -3.92 -4.23 -11.62
N LEU A 47 -5.22 -4.35 -11.34
CA LEU A 47 -5.72 -5.28 -10.33
C LEU A 47 -5.32 -6.73 -10.66
N LYS A 48 -5.43 -7.15 -11.93
CA LYS A 48 -4.98 -8.47 -12.39
C LYS A 48 -3.47 -8.67 -12.26
N ASN A 49 -2.70 -7.68 -12.72
CA ASN A 49 -1.24 -7.76 -12.83
C ASN A 49 -0.52 -7.59 -11.48
N ILE A 50 -0.92 -6.61 -10.68
CA ILE A 50 -0.38 -6.33 -9.35
C ILE A 50 -0.93 -7.35 -8.35
N GLY A 51 -2.21 -7.69 -8.47
CA GLY A 51 -2.89 -8.67 -7.63
C GLY A 51 -3.28 -8.16 -6.24
N PHE A 52 -3.08 -6.87 -5.97
CA PHE A 52 -3.42 -6.25 -4.70
C PHE A 52 -4.07 -4.89 -4.93
N HIS A 53 -4.83 -4.43 -3.93
CA HIS A 53 -5.35 -3.09 -3.86
C HIS A 53 -5.19 -2.49 -2.46
N PHE A 54 -5.24 -1.17 -2.42
CA PHE A 54 -5.00 -0.36 -1.25
C PHE A 54 -6.21 0.53 -1.00
N ASP A 55 -6.99 0.19 0.02
CA ASP A 55 -8.20 0.91 0.37
C ASP A 55 -7.90 1.94 1.45
N LEU A 56 -8.45 3.15 1.30
CA LEU A 56 -8.28 4.20 2.31
C LEU A 56 -9.05 3.81 3.58
N ALA A 57 -8.40 3.83 4.74
CA ALA A 57 -9.08 3.64 6.01
C ALA A 57 -9.92 4.87 6.40
N ASP A 58 -10.78 4.72 7.41
CA ASP A 58 -11.65 5.79 7.92
C ASP A 58 -10.97 6.75 8.90
N HIS A 59 -9.68 6.57 9.14
CA HIS A 59 -8.91 7.36 10.10
C HIS A 59 -7.49 7.65 9.61
N THR A 60 -6.87 8.65 10.23
CA THR A 60 -5.44 8.91 10.14
C THR A 60 -4.76 8.45 11.42
N ARG A 61 -3.42 8.35 11.40
CA ARG A 61 -2.61 8.06 12.59
C ARG A 61 -1.50 9.07 12.77
N GLN A 62 -1.12 9.30 14.02
CA GLN A 62 0.13 9.99 14.33
C GLN A 62 1.27 8.97 14.30
N VAL A 63 2.21 9.16 13.38
CA VAL A 63 3.43 8.35 13.29
C VAL A 63 4.63 9.18 13.71
N PRO A 64 5.68 8.57 14.32
CA PRO A 64 6.89 9.30 14.68
C PRO A 64 7.50 10.03 13.48
N ASP A 65 7.90 11.29 13.68
CA ASP A 65 8.66 12.03 12.68
C ASP A 65 10.13 11.63 12.76
N THR A 66 10.57 10.81 11.81
CA THR A 66 11.95 10.29 11.74
C THR A 66 12.88 11.14 10.87
N ARG A 67 12.43 12.33 10.40
CA ARG A 67 13.27 13.21 9.58
C ARG A 67 14.44 13.76 10.40
N PRO A 68 15.62 14.00 9.78
CA PRO A 68 16.82 14.44 10.51
C PRO A 68 16.66 15.74 11.32
N ASN A 69 15.72 16.60 10.94
CA ASN A 69 15.43 17.88 11.58
C ASN A 69 14.20 17.85 12.49
N ALA A 70 13.60 16.68 12.74
CA ALA A 70 12.45 16.54 13.60
C ALA A 70 12.81 16.79 15.07
N LYS A 71 11.92 17.47 15.81
CA LYS A 71 12.07 17.63 17.27
C LYS A 71 11.87 16.27 17.95
N PRO A 72 12.53 15.99 19.09
CA PRO A 72 12.27 14.77 19.86
C PRO A 72 10.79 14.62 20.19
N GLY A 73 10.21 13.46 19.86
CA GLY A 73 8.80 13.17 20.08
C GLY A 73 7.84 13.83 19.07
N ALA A 74 8.33 14.50 18.04
CA ALA A 74 7.49 15.00 16.97
C ALA A 74 6.78 13.86 16.23
N THR A 75 5.55 14.12 15.80
CA THR A 75 4.73 13.18 15.02
C THR A 75 4.25 13.82 13.72
N ARG A 76 3.90 12.97 12.77
CA ARG A 76 3.28 13.34 11.49
C ARG A 76 1.95 12.63 11.36
N THR A 77 0.97 13.32 10.78
CA THR A 77 -0.29 12.70 10.39
C THR A 77 -0.04 11.82 9.17
N ALA A 78 -0.42 10.54 9.26
CA ALA A 78 -0.36 9.57 8.19
C ALA A 78 -1.76 9.13 7.76
N ASN A 79 -1.95 9.03 6.44
CA ASN A 79 -3.06 8.29 5.86
C ASN A 79 -2.85 6.81 6.11
N VAL A 80 -3.93 6.12 6.44
CA VAL A 80 -3.91 4.69 6.73
C VAL A 80 -4.56 3.96 5.56
N PHE A 81 -3.90 2.92 5.05
CA PHE A 81 -4.39 2.10 3.95
C PHE A 81 -4.44 0.62 4.32
N HIS A 82 -5.53 -0.04 3.96
CA HIS A 82 -5.64 -1.49 4.04
C HIS A 82 -5.05 -2.11 2.77
N TRP A 83 -3.97 -2.86 2.91
CA TRP A 83 -3.44 -3.69 1.82
C TRP A 83 -4.22 -4.99 1.78
N GLN A 84 -4.96 -5.19 0.69
CA GLN A 84 -5.79 -6.37 0.47
C GLN A 84 -5.46 -7.07 -0.86
N ALA A 85 -5.82 -8.35 -0.94
CA ALA A 85 -5.67 -9.14 -2.16
C ALA A 85 -6.79 -8.80 -3.16
N ALA A 86 -6.44 -8.52 -4.41
CA ALA A 86 -7.44 -8.27 -5.45
C ALA A 86 -8.12 -9.56 -5.88
N ALA A 87 -9.45 -9.56 -5.95
CA ALA A 87 -10.23 -10.71 -6.39
C ALA A 87 -9.89 -11.12 -7.83
N GLU A 88 -9.45 -10.16 -8.64
CA GLU A 88 -9.06 -10.33 -10.03
C GLU A 88 -7.61 -10.82 -10.20
N ALA A 89 -6.85 -10.97 -9.11
CA ALA A 89 -5.45 -11.37 -9.17
C ALA A 89 -5.25 -12.69 -9.93
N GLU A 90 -4.32 -12.72 -10.89
CA GLU A 90 -4.03 -13.95 -11.65
C GLU A 90 -3.08 -14.89 -10.90
N SER A 91 -2.28 -14.35 -9.97
CA SER A 91 -1.30 -15.11 -9.20
C SER A 91 -1.97 -16.19 -8.34
N LYS A 92 -1.52 -17.46 -8.53
CA LYS A 92 -1.98 -18.59 -7.71
C LYS A 92 -1.79 -18.36 -6.21
N SER A 93 -0.66 -17.79 -5.80
CA SER A 93 -0.38 -17.50 -4.38
C SER A 93 -1.40 -16.55 -3.75
N ILE A 94 -1.91 -15.59 -4.54
CA ILE A 94 -2.91 -14.63 -4.08
C ILE A 94 -4.29 -15.28 -4.05
N LYS A 95 -4.65 -16.07 -5.08
CA LYS A 95 -5.90 -16.85 -5.10
C LYS A 95 -5.99 -17.82 -3.93
N ASP A 96 -4.91 -18.53 -3.62
CA ASP A 96 -4.83 -19.45 -2.48
C ASP A 96 -4.98 -18.69 -1.15
N TRP A 97 -4.40 -17.49 -1.06
CA TRP A 97 -4.55 -16.63 0.11
C TRP A 97 -5.98 -16.14 0.29
N ILE A 98 -6.63 -15.67 -0.78
CA ILE A 98 -8.05 -15.24 -0.77
C ILE A 98 -8.94 -16.42 -0.35
N ARG A 99 -8.72 -17.61 -0.89
CA ARG A 99 -9.51 -18.79 -0.52
C ARG A 99 -9.43 -19.12 0.97
N LYS A 100 -8.27 -18.85 1.60
CA LYS A 100 -8.05 -19.11 3.02
C LYS A 100 -8.59 -18.01 3.94
N ASN A 101 -8.47 -16.75 3.54
CA ASN A 101 -8.72 -15.61 4.44
C ASN A 101 -9.95 -14.76 4.05
N GLY A 102 -10.45 -14.89 2.82
CA GLY A 102 -11.46 -14.03 2.23
C GLY A 102 -10.88 -12.88 1.41
N SER A 103 -11.65 -12.36 0.45
CA SER A 103 -11.22 -11.26 -0.44
C SER A 103 -11.10 -9.91 0.27
N HIS A 104 -11.86 -9.73 1.36
CA HIS A 104 -11.83 -8.50 2.15
C HIS A 104 -10.87 -8.57 3.35
N ALA A 105 -10.13 -9.66 3.51
CA ALA A 105 -9.16 -9.75 4.59
C ALA A 105 -8.00 -8.77 4.35
N VAL A 106 -7.69 -7.99 5.39
CA VAL A 106 -6.54 -7.08 5.39
C VAL A 106 -5.27 -7.89 5.62
N ILE A 107 -4.34 -7.83 4.67
CA ILE A 107 -3.05 -8.49 4.76
C ILE A 107 -2.16 -7.74 5.74
N GLN A 108 -2.09 -6.42 5.58
CA GLN A 108 -1.42 -5.50 6.49
C GLN A 108 -1.95 -4.08 6.30
N THR A 109 -1.63 -3.22 7.25
CA THR A 109 -1.92 -1.79 7.19
C THR A 109 -0.67 -1.02 6.78
N LEU A 110 -0.84 -0.05 5.89
CA LEU A 110 0.19 0.91 5.48
C LEU A 110 -0.12 2.27 6.07
N GLU A 111 0.89 2.92 6.63
CA GLU A 111 0.81 4.27 7.17
C GLU A 111 1.71 5.17 6.31
N VAL A 112 1.14 6.12 5.58
CA VAL A 112 1.87 7.04 4.71
C VAL A 112 1.66 8.47 5.19
N PRO A 113 2.70 9.15 5.71
CA PRO A 113 2.62 10.56 6.09
C PRO A 113 2.04 11.42 4.96
N VAL A 114 1.16 12.36 5.30
CA VAL A 114 0.51 13.26 4.32
C VAL A 114 1.52 14.16 3.59
N ASP A 115 2.66 14.40 4.23
CA ASP A 115 3.79 15.18 3.75
C ASP A 115 5.00 14.29 3.41
N ALA A 116 4.79 12.98 3.18
CA ALA A 116 5.86 12.06 2.80
C ALA A 116 6.61 12.55 1.57
N THR A 117 7.93 12.38 1.52
CA THR A 117 8.67 12.50 0.25
C THR A 117 8.47 11.24 -0.60
N LYS A 118 8.86 11.30 -1.88
CA LYS A 118 8.79 10.13 -2.75
C LYS A 118 9.72 9.02 -2.26
N GLU A 119 10.89 9.37 -1.76
CA GLU A 119 11.85 8.43 -1.18
C GLU A 119 11.30 7.76 0.08
N GLU A 120 10.66 8.52 0.96
CA GLU A 120 9.96 7.96 2.14
C GLU A 120 8.85 6.99 1.72
N PHE A 121 8.05 7.38 0.71
CA PHE A 121 6.99 6.52 0.17
C PHE A 121 7.53 5.21 -0.41
N GLU A 122 8.63 5.27 -1.17
CA GLU A 122 9.30 4.07 -1.68
C GLU A 122 9.76 3.15 -0.54
N ASP A 123 10.38 3.70 0.50
CA ASP A 123 10.89 2.91 1.61
C ASP A 123 9.77 2.28 2.43
N ILE A 124 8.67 3.01 2.63
CA ILE A 124 7.45 2.49 3.28
C ILE A 124 6.92 1.26 2.53
N LEU A 125 6.75 1.36 1.20
CA LEU A 125 6.25 0.25 0.39
C LEU A 125 7.22 -0.94 0.38
N LYS A 126 8.53 -0.69 0.19
CA LYS A 126 9.56 -1.74 0.20
C LYS A 126 9.63 -2.45 1.55
N THR A 127 9.53 -1.70 2.65
CA THR A 127 9.52 -2.25 4.01
C THR A 127 8.27 -3.09 4.28
N ALA A 128 7.10 -2.62 3.84
CA ALA A 128 5.86 -3.38 3.96
C ALA A 128 5.89 -4.69 3.16
N ALA A 129 6.40 -4.68 1.92
CA ALA A 129 6.54 -5.92 1.15
C ALA A 129 7.51 -6.93 1.77
N LYS A 130 8.53 -6.47 2.52
CA LYS A 130 9.44 -7.36 3.25
C LYS A 130 8.78 -8.03 4.46
N LYS A 131 7.69 -7.46 5.00
CA LYS A 131 6.96 -8.01 6.16
C LYS A 131 5.90 -9.06 5.81
N LEU A 132 5.58 -9.22 4.52
CA LEU A 132 4.77 -10.33 3.99
C LEU A 132 5.52 -11.68 4.08
#